data_AF-A0A081K8Y2-F1
#
_entry.id   AF-A0A081K8Y2-F1
#
_cell.length_a   1.000
_cell.length_b   1.000
_cell.length_c   1.000
_cell.angle_alpha   90.00
_cell.angle_beta   90.00
_cell.angle_gamma   90.00
#
_symmetry.space_group_name_H-M   'P 1'
#
loop_
_entity.id
_entity.type
_entity.pdbx_description
1 polymer ?
#
loop_
_entity_poly.entity_id
_entity_poly.type
_entity_poly.pdbx_seq_one_letter_code
_entity_poly.pdbx_strand_id
1 'polypeptide(L)'
;MRVMTTPIEIHLAAAAYSLLTGTLQLMMKKGTPLHRYLGRTWMVAMLITAISSFWISSFFPIWNSFGPIHLLSVWIIICVVISLSAARSHKIKQHKAYSIGAYVGLVGAGIGAFAPGRYLYQLFFG
;
A
#
# COMPACT_ATOMS: atom_id res chain seq x y z
N MET A 1 -24.70 3.48 4.32
CA MET A 1 -23.53 4.34 4.10
C MET A 1 -22.47 3.97 5.14
N ARG A 2 -21.26 3.54 4.75
CA ARG A 2 -20.18 3.34 5.74
C ARG A 2 -19.81 4.71 6.30
N VAL A 3 -19.84 4.86 7.62
CA VAL A 3 -19.36 6.08 8.30
C VAL A 3 -17.84 6.11 8.15
N MET A 4 -17.25 7.24 7.76
CA MET A 4 -15.80 7.43 7.79
C MET A 4 -15.35 7.24 9.23
N THR A 5 -14.51 6.23 9.47
CA THR A 5 -13.90 5.99 10.78
C THR A 5 -12.43 6.36 10.72
N THR A 6 -11.83 6.69 11.87
CA THR A 6 -10.41 7.06 11.95
C THR A 6 -9.47 6.07 11.25
N PRO A 7 -9.65 4.73 11.35
CA PRO A 7 -8.84 3.78 10.59
C PRO A 7 -8.99 3.92 9.07
N ILE A 8 -10.20 4.21 8.57
CA ILE A 8 -10.45 4.38 7.13
C ILE A 8 -9.77 5.66 6.62
N GLU A 9 -9.86 6.76 7.36
CA GLU A 9 -9.23 8.03 7.00
C GLU A 9 -7.70 7.90 6.93
N ILE A 10 -7.10 7.29 7.95
CA ILE A 10 -5.65 7.01 7.99
C ILE A 10 -5.25 6.12 6.80
N HIS A 11 -6.01 5.05 6.56
CA HIS A 11 -5.74 4.12 5.47
C HIS A 11 -5.80 4.81 4.11
N LEU A 12 -6.85 5.56 3.83
CA LEU A 12 -7.04 6.27 2.56
C LEU A 12 -5.96 7.31 2.34
N ALA A 13 -5.63 8.11 3.35
CA ALA A 13 -4.58 9.13 3.26
C ALA A 13 -3.21 8.50 2.99
N ALA A 14 -2.85 7.44 3.73
CA ALA A 14 -1.59 6.74 3.55
C ALA A 14 -1.51 6.01 2.19
N ALA A 15 -2.61 5.40 1.74
CA ALA A 15 -2.68 4.72 0.45
C ALA A 15 -2.52 5.72 -0.71
N ALA A 16 -3.22 6.85 -0.65
CA ALA A 16 -3.11 7.91 -1.65
C ALA A 16 -1.69 8.49 -1.71
N TYR A 17 -1.09 8.80 -0.56
CA TYR A 17 0.30 9.23 -0.49
C TYR A 17 1.25 8.18 -1.09
N SER A 18 1.04 6.91 -0.77
CA SER A 18 1.86 5.80 -1.26
C SER A 18 1.76 5.61 -2.77
N LEU A 19 0.57 5.83 -3.37
CA LEU A 19 0.38 5.76 -4.82
C LEU A 19 1.16 6.88 -5.52
N LEU A 20 1.02 8.11 -5.04
CA LEU A 20 1.70 9.28 -5.60
C LEU A 20 3.21 9.16 -5.47
N THR A 21 3.70 8.97 -4.24
CA THR A 21 5.15 8.92 -3.98
C THR A 21 5.80 7.67 -4.53
N GLY A 22 5.09 6.53 -4.61
CA GLY A 22 5.57 5.33 -5.27
C GLY A 22 5.77 5.51 -6.77
N THR A 23 4.85 6.19 -7.46
CA THR A 23 5.01 6.56 -8.88
C THR A 23 6.28 7.39 -9.07
N LEU A 24 6.42 8.46 -8.29
CA LEU A 24 7.59 9.35 -8.32
C LEU A 24 8.89 8.57 -8.06
N GLN A 25 8.89 7.72 -7.03
CA GLN A 25 10.03 6.89 -6.64
C GLN A 25 10.51 5.97 -7.77
N LEU A 26 9.59 5.41 -8.56
CA LEU A 26 9.89 4.55 -9.70
C LEU A 26 10.44 5.35 -10.90
N MET A 27 9.97 6.57 -11.12
CA MET A 27 10.44 7.46 -12.19
C MET A 27 11.82 8.08 -11.90
N MET A 28 12.10 8.38 -10.63
CA MET A 28 13.32 9.07 -10.22
C MET A 28 14.63 8.32 -10.54
N LYS A 29 15.73 9.07 -10.63
CA LYS A 29 17.08 8.50 -10.67
C LYS A 29 17.37 7.74 -9.37
N LYS A 30 17.66 6.45 -9.52
CA LYS A 30 17.81 5.50 -8.42
C LYS A 30 19.10 5.77 -7.65
N GLY A 31 19.08 5.56 -6.34
CA GLY A 31 20.25 5.69 -5.47
C GLY A 31 20.64 7.11 -5.03
N THR A 32 19.98 8.16 -5.55
CA THR A 32 20.18 9.55 -5.12
C THR A 32 19.71 9.79 -3.68
N PRO A 33 20.21 10.83 -2.97
CA PRO A 33 19.71 11.17 -1.63
C PRO A 33 18.20 11.38 -1.61
N LEU A 34 17.65 12.05 -2.62
CA LEU A 34 16.21 12.26 -2.75
C LEU A 34 15.44 10.95 -2.92
N HIS A 35 15.93 10.03 -3.77
CA HIS A 35 15.34 8.70 -3.91
C HIS A 35 15.35 7.92 -2.59
N ARG A 36 16.42 8.03 -1.80
CA ARG A 36 16.49 7.35 -0.49
C ARG A 36 15.52 7.97 0.52
N TYR A 37 15.41 9.29 0.56
CA TYR A 37 14.49 10.00 1.45
C TYR A 37 13.02 9.71 1.12
N LEU A 38 12.63 9.89 -0.15
CA LEU A 38 11.28 9.60 -0.61
C LEU A 38 10.95 8.11 -0.47
N GLY A 39 11.92 7.23 -0.74
CA GLY A 39 11.75 5.79 -0.52
C GLY A 39 11.47 5.42 0.93
N ARG A 40 12.09 6.09 1.91
CA ARG A 40 11.84 5.84 3.34
C ARG A 40 10.43 6.26 3.74
N THR A 41 10.00 7.45 3.34
CA THR A 41 8.65 7.95 3.65
C THR A 41 7.59 7.10 2.97
N TRP A 42 7.82 6.67 1.72
CA TRP A 42 6.98 5.71 1.00
C TRP A 42 6.86 4.36 1.74
N MET A 43 7.97 3.77 2.20
CA MET A 43 7.94 2.50 2.95
C MET A 43 7.15 2.62 4.25
N VAL A 44 7.27 3.76 4.96
CA VAL A 44 6.47 4.03 6.17
C VAL A 44 4.98 4.14 5.82
N ALA A 45 4.63 4.89 4.78
CA ALA A 45 3.24 5.03 4.33
C ALA A 45 2.63 3.69 3.88
N MET A 46 3.41 2.83 3.23
CA MET A 46 3.00 1.46 2.87
C MET A 46 2.70 0.61 4.11
N LEU A 47 3.50 0.71 5.17
CA LEU A 47 3.23 0.03 6.44
C LEU A 47 1.97 0.59 7.12
N ILE A 48 1.79 1.91 7.17
CA ILE A 48 0.58 2.53 7.73
C ILE A 48 -0.65 2.04 6.97
N THR A 49 -0.60 2.02 5.64
CA THR A 49 -1.66 1.51 4.77
C THR A 49 -1.97 0.05 5.10
N ALA A 50 -0.97 -0.82 5.12
CA ALA A 50 -1.17 -2.24 5.38
C ALA A 50 -1.67 -2.54 6.81
N ILE A 51 -1.16 -1.85 7.83
CA ILE A 51 -1.52 -2.08 9.23
C ILE A 51 -2.93 -1.55 9.52
N SER A 52 -3.25 -0.34 9.06
CA SER A 52 -4.60 0.23 9.26
C SER A 52 -5.69 -0.61 8.62
N SER A 53 -5.40 -1.36 7.56
CA SER A 53 -6.39 -2.21 6.90
C SER A 53 -6.95 -3.31 7.80
N PHE A 54 -6.23 -3.73 8.84
CA PHE A 54 -6.71 -4.79 9.75
C PHE A 54 -7.91 -4.37 10.60
N TRP A 55 -8.20 -3.07 10.66
CA TRP A 55 -9.42 -2.52 11.28
C TRP A 55 -10.53 -2.22 10.26
N ILE A 56 -10.34 -2.58 8.99
CA ILE A 56 -11.30 -2.32 7.91
C ILE A 56 -11.87 -3.64 7.40
N SER A 57 -13.18 -3.85 7.58
CA SER A 57 -13.82 -5.08 7.13
C SER A 57 -13.71 -5.28 5.62
N SER A 58 -13.26 -6.47 5.24
CA SER A 58 -13.15 -6.93 3.86
C SER A 58 -14.51 -6.85 3.16
N PHE A 59 -14.49 -6.53 1.87
CA PHE A 59 -15.69 -6.60 1.04
C PHE A 59 -16.12 -8.06 0.77
N PHE A 60 -15.14 -8.98 0.69
CA PHE A 60 -15.37 -10.41 0.62
C PHE A 60 -14.76 -11.05 1.87
N PRO A 61 -15.48 -11.08 3.01
CA PRO A 61 -15.00 -11.71 4.23
C PRO A 61 -15.03 -13.24 4.12
N ILE A 62 -13.99 -13.89 4.61
CA ILE A 62 -13.85 -15.35 4.69
C ILE A 62 -13.87 -15.80 6.16
N TRP A 63 -13.31 -14.98 7.06
CA TRP A 63 -13.30 -15.23 8.50
C TRP A 63 -13.50 -13.93 9.28
N ASN A 64 -14.63 -13.79 9.97
CA ASN A 64 -15.08 -12.54 10.59
C ASN A 64 -15.03 -11.36 9.60
N SER A 65 -14.21 -10.35 9.88
CA SER A 65 -14.00 -9.19 9.00
C SER A 65 -12.83 -9.37 8.01
N PHE A 66 -12.09 -10.48 8.09
CA PHE A 66 -10.89 -10.74 7.31
C PHE A 66 -11.21 -11.41 5.98
N GLY A 67 -10.40 -11.13 4.96
CA GLY A 67 -10.56 -11.65 3.60
C GLY A 67 -9.34 -11.36 2.74
N PRO A 68 -9.40 -11.53 1.40
CA PRO A 68 -8.23 -11.49 0.52
C PRO A 68 -7.38 -10.21 0.62
N ILE A 69 -8.02 -9.06 0.89
CA ILE A 69 -7.30 -7.79 1.05
C ILE A 69 -6.36 -7.78 2.26
N HIS A 70 -6.67 -8.54 3.31
CA HIS A 70 -5.83 -8.64 4.50
C HIS A 70 -4.60 -9.52 4.27
N LEU A 71 -4.75 -10.57 3.45
CA LEU A 71 -3.61 -11.36 2.98
C LEU A 71 -2.65 -10.50 2.17
N LEU A 72 -3.19 -9.63 1.32
CA LEU A 72 -2.38 -8.63 0.61
C LEU A 72 -1.66 -7.70 1.60
N SER A 73 -2.31 -7.23 2.65
CA SER A 73 -1.64 -6.40 3.68
C SER A 73 -0.48 -7.11 4.37
N VAL A 74 -0.64 -8.39 4.74
CA VAL A 74 0.47 -9.21 5.26
C VAL A 74 1.60 -9.28 4.25
N TRP A 75 1.27 -9.55 2.98
CA TRP A 75 2.25 -9.62 1.91
C TRP A 75 2.99 -8.30 1.70
N ILE A 76 2.31 -7.16 1.77
CA ILE A 76 2.93 -5.82 1.69
C ILE A 76 3.91 -5.61 2.83
N ILE A 77 3.56 -5.98 4.06
CA ILE A 77 4.47 -5.87 5.22
C ILE A 77 5.75 -6.70 4.98
N ILE A 78 5.59 -7.95 4.51
CA ILE A 78 6.73 -8.81 4.14
C ILE A 78 7.59 -8.13 3.06
N CYS A 79 6.97 -7.59 2.02
CA CYS A 79 7.69 -6.91 0.94
C CYS A 79 8.50 -5.71 1.45
N VAL A 80 7.93 -4.89 2.35
CA VAL A 80 8.62 -3.74 2.92
C VAL A 80 9.82 -4.18 3.76
N VAL A 81 9.65 -5.17 4.65
CA VAL A 81 10.73 -5.68 5.51
C VAL A 81 11.87 -6.24 4.67
N ILE A 82 11.57 -7.06 3.66
CA ILE A 82 12.58 -7.63 2.76
C ILE A 82 13.24 -6.53 1.94
N SER A 83 12.46 -5.60 1.39
CA SER A 83 12.99 -4.50 0.57
C SER A 83 13.97 -3.60 1.34
N LEU A 84 13.64 -3.26 2.60
CA LEU A 84 14.51 -2.47 3.48
C LEU A 84 15.78 -3.24 3.87
N SER A 85 15.64 -4.51 4.22
CA SER A 85 16.78 -5.38 4.55
C SER A 85 17.72 -5.55 3.36
N ALA A 86 17.17 -5.78 2.17
CA ALA A 86 17.93 -5.89 0.93
C ALA A 86 18.66 -4.59 0.57
N ALA A 87 18.04 -3.42 0.79
CA ALA A 87 18.69 -2.13 0.56
C ALA A 87 19.89 -1.92 1.51
N ARG A 88 19.76 -2.31 2.79
CA ARG A 88 20.84 -2.22 3.79
C ARG A 88 22.00 -3.15 3.47
N SER A 89 21.71 -4.35 2.98
CA SER A 89 22.73 -5.34 2.58
C SER A 89 23.23 -5.15 1.14
N HIS A 90 22.97 -4.01 0.50
CA HIS A 90 23.35 -3.72 -0.90
C HIS A 90 22.83 -4.74 -1.94
N LYS A 91 21.79 -5.51 -1.62
CA LYS A 91 21.12 -6.47 -2.52
C LYS A 91 20.08 -5.75 -3.39
N ILE A 92 20.54 -4.88 -4.28
CA ILE A 92 19.67 -3.93 -5.02
C ILE A 92 18.63 -4.62 -5.92
N LYS A 93 18.98 -5.76 -6.53
CA LYS A 93 18.01 -6.54 -7.33
C LYS A 93 16.80 -6.97 -6.49
N GLN A 94 17.05 -7.44 -5.27
CA GLN A 94 16.00 -7.87 -4.33
C GLN A 94 15.19 -6.67 -3.81
N HIS A 95 15.87 -5.58 -3.41
CA HIS A 95 15.20 -4.33 -3.04
C HIS A 95 14.22 -3.86 -4.13
N LYS A 96 14.68 -3.84 -5.39
CA LYS A 96 13.85 -3.45 -6.53
C LYS A 96 12.66 -4.38 -6.73
N ALA A 97 12.88 -5.69 -6.72
CA ALA A 97 11.83 -6.68 -6.96
C ALA A 97 10.68 -6.55 -5.93
N TYR A 98 11.00 -6.49 -4.64
CA TYR A 98 9.99 -6.37 -3.59
C TYR A 98 9.35 -4.98 -3.53
N SER A 99 10.08 -3.90 -3.86
CA SER A 99 9.48 -2.57 -3.96
C SER A 99 8.47 -2.48 -5.12
N ILE A 100 8.80 -3.06 -6.28
CA ILE A 100 7.89 -3.11 -7.43
C ILE A 100 6.69 -3.99 -7.12
N GLY A 101 6.90 -5.19 -6.55
CA GLY A 101 5.80 -6.07 -6.15
C GLY A 101 4.83 -5.41 -5.17
N ALA A 102 5.36 -4.71 -4.17
CA ALA A 102 4.55 -3.95 -3.22
C ALA A 102 3.76 -2.82 -3.91
N TYR A 103 4.40 -2.08 -4.82
CA TYR A 103 3.74 -1.02 -5.57
C TYR A 103 2.63 -1.54 -6.51
N VAL A 104 2.87 -2.65 -7.21
CA VAL A 104 1.85 -3.30 -8.05
C VAL A 104 0.67 -3.79 -7.20
N GLY A 105 0.94 -4.36 -6.01
CA GLY A 105 -0.09 -4.73 -5.06
C GLY A 105 -0.93 -3.53 -4.60
N LEU A 106 -0.28 -2.39 -4.29
CA LEU A 106 -0.95 -1.14 -3.94
C LEU A 106 -1.85 -0.64 -5.07
N VAL A 107 -1.35 -0.61 -6.32
CA VAL A 107 -2.13 -0.20 -7.49
C VAL A 107 -3.34 -1.12 -7.69
N GLY A 108 -3.14 -2.45 -7.61
CA GLY A 108 -4.22 -3.43 -7.71
C GLY A 108 -5.28 -3.26 -6.62
N ALA A 109 -4.87 -3.01 -5.36
CA ALA A 109 -5.77 -2.71 -4.26
C ALA A 109 -6.55 -1.40 -4.49
N GLY A 110 -5.87 -0.36 -4.98
CA GLY A 110 -6.47 0.92 -5.34
C GLY A 110 -7.54 0.77 -6.43
N ILE A 111 -7.22 0.09 -7.52
CA ILE A 111 -8.20 -0.23 -8.58
C ILE A 111 -9.38 -1.02 -7.99
N GLY A 112 -9.10 -2.04 -7.19
CA GLY A 112 -10.11 -2.84 -6.52
C GLY A 112 -10.99 -2.04 -5.56
N ALA A 113 -10.53 -0.91 -5.02
CA ALA A 113 -11.33 -0.03 -4.16
C ALA A 113 -12.44 0.71 -4.94
N PHE A 114 -12.28 0.89 -6.25
CA PHE A 114 -13.28 1.46 -7.16
C PHE A 114 -14.20 0.41 -7.82
N ALA A 115 -14.19 -0.85 -7.37
CA ALA A 115 -15.15 -1.83 -7.85
C ALA A 115 -16.61 -1.45 -7.48
N PRO A 116 -17.61 -1.76 -8.32
CA PRO A 116 -19.02 -1.49 -8.01
C PRO A 116 -19.43 -2.04 -6.65
N GLY A 117 -20.23 -1.27 -5.92
CA GLY A 117 -20.68 -1.61 -4.56
C GLY A 117 -19.68 -1.24 -3.45
N ARG A 118 -18.51 -0.68 -3.78
CA ARG A 118 -17.55 -0.14 -2.80
C ARG A 118 -17.70 1.36 -2.59
N TYR A 119 -17.17 1.84 -1.46
CA TYR A 119 -17.27 3.23 -1.03
C TYR A 119 -16.75 4.24 -2.06
N LEU A 120 -15.53 4.04 -2.60
CA LEU A 120 -14.97 4.97 -3.58
C LEU A 120 -15.73 4.93 -4.92
N TYR A 121 -16.31 3.79 -5.29
CA TYR A 121 -17.18 3.75 -6.47
C TYR A 121 -18.42 4.64 -6.28
N GLN A 122 -19.10 4.50 -5.15
CA GLN A 122 -20.29 5.32 -4.84
C GLN A 122 -19.95 6.81 -4.73
N LEU A 123 -18.79 7.15 -4.18
CA LEU A 123 -18.38 8.55 -4.01
C LEU A 123 -18.10 9.26 -5.36
N PHE A 124 -17.56 8.54 -6.36
CA PHE A 124 -17.10 9.14 -7.62
C PHE A 124 -18.02 8.84 -8.82
N PHE A 125 -18.78 7.74 -8.79
CA PHE A 125 -19.60 7.27 -9.90
C PHE A 125 -21.06 6.97 -9.51
N GLY A 126 -21.40 7.06 -8.23
CA GLY A 126 -22.74 6.80 -7.70
C GLY A 126 -23.60 8.04 -7.53
#